data_AF-A0A1M7CLM0-F1
#
_entry.id   AF-A0A1M7CLM0-F1
#
_cell.length_a   1.000
_cell.length_b   1.000
_cell.length_c   1.000
_cell.angle_alpha   90.00
_cell.angle_beta   90.00
_cell.angle_gamma   90.00
#
_symmetry.space_group_name_H-M   'P 1'
#
loop_
_entity.id
_entity.type
_entity.pdbx_description
1 polymer ?
#
loop_
_entity_poly.entity_id
_entity_poly.type
_entity_poly.pdbx_seq_one_letter_code
_entity_poly.pdbx_strand_id
1 'polypeptide(L)'
;MKPLKTILMLGFLFMGASQAFAQPYTLDKSIRPMELKLMEDTRKGHEGEKSVVYFNRVTDSVMYHFVTGHSLFQFVDVLVTSLDGSPLAVSLNQDIWNDEYNKKSTASSKDNMVRFKLRAEGKFGIKIETDAPKNSLYNITVLASPEKKAYLGSAFRPIKENEMKANDKTTADDVAVDGPTGGNNNNTFLYIALGVALLVIGLLAGKLLGRKGKNTTMLLVFMLTFSMGIHAQQHWGGNVMTMEQFENWKTKFEHDQDMLKTEMEILKSERAGVKKGIENLGKTITNIQSTWSTVKNLYTSYTGLSDCINSAPPAGAPTIPSICSEITFDDRGRIVEGENEECASCFLEARQKFNDRRYLFDRLATIYKCTKKFSNAAIAFGDNASGVHGVAGLAWQAERIKIEKSVEELEKAYDNKYAEMLQDLADAMMELNICEAKYGVEDWYDRFGYMYFEFMKEKYARKD
;
A
#
# COMPACT_ATOMS: atom_id res chain seq x y z
N MET A 1 17.34 -29.17 36.25
CA MET A 1 17.66 -29.39 34.82
C MET A 1 16.55 -28.81 33.95
N LYS A 2 16.88 -27.73 33.22
CA LYS A 2 16.26 -27.15 32.00
C LYS A 2 14.74 -26.87 31.97
N PRO A 3 14.39 -25.57 32.05
CA PRO A 3 13.42 -24.94 31.15
C PRO A 3 14.05 -23.70 30.46
N LEU A 4 15.27 -23.85 29.92
CA LEU A 4 15.99 -22.76 29.23
C LEU A 4 16.03 -22.94 27.70
N LYS A 5 15.44 -24.02 27.16
CA LYS A 5 15.50 -24.33 25.72
C LYS A 5 14.29 -23.86 24.90
N THR A 6 13.17 -23.51 25.54
CA THR A 6 11.95 -23.13 24.80
C THR A 6 11.86 -21.63 24.50
N ILE A 7 12.62 -20.79 25.20
CA ILE A 7 12.66 -19.33 24.96
C ILE A 7 13.65 -18.96 23.83
N LEU A 8 14.65 -19.81 23.55
CA LEU A 8 15.63 -19.55 22.50
C LEU A 8 15.10 -19.86 21.08
N MET A 9 14.02 -20.64 20.95
CA MET A 9 13.45 -21.00 19.65
C MET A 9 12.41 -20.01 19.11
N LEU A 10 11.84 -19.13 19.94
CA LEU A 10 10.95 -18.06 19.46
C LEU A 10 11.71 -16.78 19.09
N GLY A 11 12.92 -16.57 19.62
CA GLY A 11 13.75 -15.39 19.31
C GLY A 11 14.44 -15.44 17.94
N PHE A 12 14.58 -16.62 17.34
CA PHE A 12 15.28 -16.78 16.04
C PHE A 12 14.36 -16.72 14.82
N LEU A 13 13.04 -16.82 14.99
CA LEU A 13 12.07 -16.71 13.89
C LEU A 13 11.74 -15.25 13.52
N PHE A 14 12.13 -14.27 14.33
CA PHE A 14 11.96 -12.84 14.06
C PHE A 14 13.28 -12.11 13.69
N MET A 15 14.43 -12.79 13.71
CA MET A 15 15.71 -12.21 13.29
C MET A 15 16.04 -12.44 11.80
N GLY A 16 15.17 -13.13 11.06
CA GLY A 16 15.34 -13.45 9.65
C GLY A 16 14.60 -12.55 8.66
N ALA A 17 13.84 -11.56 9.13
CA ALA A 17 13.41 -10.46 8.26
C ALA A 17 14.60 -9.51 8.14
N SER A 18 15.46 -9.82 7.18
CA SER A 18 16.44 -8.87 6.63
C SER A 18 15.78 -7.49 6.56
N GLN A 19 16.46 -6.48 7.11
CA GLN A 19 16.19 -5.08 6.81
C GLN A 19 16.48 -4.85 5.32
N ALA A 20 15.66 -5.44 4.45
CA ALA A 20 15.78 -5.38 3.01
C ALA A 20 15.40 -3.95 2.60
N PHE A 21 16.46 -3.14 2.62
CA PHE A 21 16.63 -1.85 1.99
C PHE A 21 15.62 -0.79 2.35
N ALA A 22 15.51 -0.34 3.61
CA ALA A 22 14.61 0.76 3.99
C ALA A 22 14.82 2.08 3.21
N GLN A 23 15.78 2.17 2.30
CA GLN A 23 16.13 3.30 1.43
C GLN A 23 16.40 2.81 -0.01
N PRO A 24 16.36 3.68 -1.05
CA PRO A 24 16.88 3.32 -2.37
C PRO A 24 18.28 2.72 -2.29
N TYR A 25 18.54 1.72 -3.14
CA TYR A 25 19.76 0.92 -3.07
C TYR A 25 21.01 1.77 -3.33
N THR A 26 22.05 1.53 -2.55
CA THR A 26 23.39 2.08 -2.77
C THR A 26 24.45 1.15 -2.18
N LEU A 27 25.58 1.04 -2.88
CA LEU A 27 26.81 0.42 -2.37
C LEU A 27 27.69 1.42 -1.59
N ASP A 28 27.37 2.72 -1.67
CA ASP A 28 28.08 3.77 -0.98
C ASP A 28 27.62 3.88 0.49
N LYS A 29 28.47 3.41 1.40
CA LYS A 29 28.24 3.42 2.85
C LYS A 29 28.32 4.82 3.47
N SER A 30 28.79 5.82 2.72
CA SER A 30 28.79 7.22 3.17
C SER A 30 27.40 7.85 3.11
N ILE A 31 26.52 7.33 2.23
CA ILE A 31 25.14 7.79 2.12
C ILE A 31 24.34 7.31 3.33
N ARG A 32 23.96 8.26 4.19
CA ARG A 32 23.14 8.05 5.39
C ARG A 32 21.84 8.84 5.26
N PRO A 33 20.82 8.30 4.59
CA PRO A 33 19.61 9.05 4.33
C PRO A 33 18.74 9.10 5.58
N MET A 34 18.02 10.21 5.72
CA MET A 34 17.12 10.44 6.85
C MET A 34 15.72 9.89 6.59
N GLU A 35 15.16 9.14 7.53
CA GLU A 35 13.79 8.62 7.41
C GLU A 35 12.75 9.71 7.68
N LEU A 36 11.83 9.88 6.74
CA LEU A 36 10.63 10.68 6.82
C LEU A 36 9.41 9.76 6.81
N LYS A 37 9.11 9.16 7.96
CA LYS A 37 7.92 8.34 8.15
C LYS A 37 6.67 9.22 8.16
N LEU A 38 5.71 8.88 7.30
CA LEU A 38 4.41 9.52 7.25
C LEU A 38 3.58 9.16 8.48
N MET A 39 2.90 10.16 9.04
CA MET A 39 2.06 10.05 10.22
C MET A 39 0.60 10.32 9.84
N GLU A 40 -0.34 9.62 10.48
CA GLU A 40 -1.78 9.82 10.27
C GLU A 40 -2.17 11.26 10.61
N ASP A 41 -3.07 11.83 9.82
CA ASP A 41 -3.72 13.10 10.14
C ASP A 41 -4.92 12.84 11.07
N THR A 42 -4.79 13.31 12.31
CA THR A 42 -5.79 13.14 13.37
C THR A 42 -6.88 14.20 13.37
N ARG A 43 -6.80 15.19 12.48
CA ARG A 43 -7.80 16.26 12.37
C ARG A 43 -9.09 15.71 11.77
N LYS A 44 -10.23 16.16 12.32
CA LYS A 44 -11.56 15.78 11.84
C LYS A 44 -11.73 16.10 10.35
N GLY A 45 -12.20 15.13 9.56
CA GLY A 45 -12.39 15.27 8.11
C GLY A 45 -11.18 14.89 7.25
N HIS A 46 -10.06 14.51 7.87
CA HIS A 46 -8.83 14.07 7.20
C HIS A 46 -8.55 12.57 7.40
N GLU A 47 -9.58 11.76 7.69
CA GLU A 47 -9.39 10.37 8.07
C GLU A 47 -8.70 9.56 6.96
N GLY A 48 -7.58 8.91 7.30
CA GLY A 48 -6.76 8.13 6.37
C GLY A 48 -5.78 8.94 5.52
N GLU A 49 -5.77 10.28 5.65
CA GLU A 49 -4.67 11.10 5.15
C GLU A 49 -3.43 10.86 6.00
N LYS A 50 -2.26 10.85 5.35
CA LYS A 50 -0.99 10.82 6.05
C LYS A 50 -0.09 11.93 5.57
N SER A 51 0.79 12.40 6.44
CA SER A 51 1.74 13.44 6.07
C SER A 51 2.97 13.45 6.95
N VAL A 52 3.98 14.16 6.47
CA VAL A 52 5.11 14.61 7.28
C VAL A 52 5.52 15.98 6.79
N VAL A 53 5.75 16.89 7.72
CA VAL A 53 6.32 18.20 7.46
C VAL A 53 7.68 18.25 8.14
N TYR A 54 8.72 18.52 7.36
CA TYR A 54 10.09 18.46 7.84
C TYR A 54 10.84 19.74 7.46
N PHE A 55 11.46 20.38 8.43
CA PHE A 55 12.29 21.57 8.23
C PHE A 55 13.72 21.29 8.62
N ASN A 56 14.66 21.68 7.76
CA ASN A 56 16.07 21.63 8.10
C ASN A 56 16.86 22.66 7.30
N ARG A 57 18.12 22.82 7.65
CA ARG A 57 19.10 23.57 6.88
C ARG A 57 20.04 22.62 6.15
N VAL A 58 20.42 23.03 4.94
CA VAL A 58 21.39 22.30 4.13
C VAL A 58 22.77 22.50 4.77
N THR A 59 23.28 21.44 5.38
CA THR A 59 24.59 21.42 6.07
C THR A 59 25.71 20.94 5.17
N ASP A 60 25.38 20.10 4.18
CA ASP A 60 26.28 19.56 3.16
C ASP A 60 25.76 19.86 1.75
N SER A 61 26.60 19.75 0.72
CA SER A 61 26.18 19.98 -0.67
C SER A 61 25.08 19.02 -1.15
N VAL A 62 24.94 17.86 -0.50
CA VAL A 62 23.92 16.85 -0.80
C VAL A 62 23.29 16.33 0.48
N MET A 63 21.96 16.33 0.53
CA MET A 63 21.16 15.77 1.62
C MET A 63 20.25 14.66 1.08
N TYR A 64 20.26 13.50 1.75
CA TYR A 64 19.45 12.35 1.37
C TYR A 64 18.35 12.09 2.40
N HIS A 65 17.14 11.86 1.92
CA HIS A 65 15.97 11.53 2.75
C HIS A 65 15.22 10.37 2.11
N PHE A 66 14.54 9.53 2.88
CA PHE A 66 13.64 8.53 2.33
C PHE A 66 12.30 8.53 3.07
N VAL A 67 11.22 8.32 2.34
CA VAL A 67 9.85 8.39 2.85
C VAL A 67 9.30 6.99 3.04
N THR A 68 8.61 6.74 4.15
CA THR A 68 7.93 5.48 4.46
C THR A 68 6.50 5.72 4.94
N GLY A 69 5.65 4.69 4.93
CA GLY A 69 4.32 4.72 5.56
C GLY A 69 3.14 5.03 4.64
N HIS A 70 3.35 5.18 3.33
CA HIS A 70 2.27 5.25 2.32
C HIS A 70 1.97 3.86 1.73
N SER A 71 0.80 3.71 1.11
CA SER A 71 0.46 2.55 0.28
C SER A 71 0.29 2.93 -1.19
N LEU A 72 0.32 1.93 -2.07
CA LEU A 72 0.06 2.02 -3.51
C LEU A 72 -1.27 2.71 -3.84
N PHE A 73 -2.25 2.62 -2.93
CA PHE A 73 -3.57 3.21 -3.11
C PHE A 73 -3.64 4.67 -2.66
N GLN A 74 -2.56 5.22 -2.10
CA GLN A 74 -2.48 6.63 -1.73
C GLN A 74 -1.78 7.41 -2.84
N PHE A 75 -2.36 8.55 -3.20
CA PHE A 75 -1.72 9.51 -4.08
C PHE A 75 -0.76 10.36 -3.27
N VAL A 76 0.50 10.42 -3.69
CA VAL A 76 1.55 11.09 -2.93
C VAL A 76 1.96 12.38 -3.63
N ASP A 77 1.87 13.49 -2.89
CA ASP A 77 2.48 14.76 -3.26
C ASP A 77 3.74 14.99 -2.42
N VAL A 78 4.85 15.26 -3.09
CA VAL A 78 6.10 15.69 -2.46
C VAL A 78 6.35 17.15 -2.82
N LEU A 79 6.40 17.99 -1.80
CA LEU A 79 6.73 19.40 -1.90
C LEU A 79 8.10 19.61 -1.28
N VAL A 80 9.01 20.24 -2.03
CA VAL A 80 10.28 20.70 -1.48
C VAL A 80 10.38 22.20 -1.74
N THR A 81 10.49 22.97 -0.67
CA THR A 81 10.47 24.44 -0.71
C THR A 81 11.79 24.98 -0.21
N SER A 82 12.41 25.87 -0.99
CA SER A 82 13.49 26.71 -0.49
C SER A 82 12.88 27.93 0.21
N LEU A 83 13.04 28.01 1.53
CA LEU A 83 12.40 29.03 2.36
C LEU A 83 13.17 30.35 2.38
N ASP A 84 14.48 30.29 2.14
CA ASP A 84 15.34 31.47 2.01
C ASP A 84 15.59 31.88 0.55
N GLY A 85 15.05 31.13 -0.41
CA GLY A 85 15.19 31.38 -1.85
C GLY A 85 16.49 30.85 -2.47
N SER A 86 17.34 30.17 -1.70
CA SER A 86 18.52 29.50 -2.24
C SER A 86 18.12 28.44 -3.27
N PRO A 87 18.83 28.31 -4.40
CA PRO A 87 18.52 27.31 -5.41
C PRO A 87 18.83 25.90 -4.88
N LEU A 88 17.85 25.01 -5.00
CA LEU A 88 17.95 23.59 -4.64
C LEU A 88 17.57 22.75 -5.85
N ALA A 89 18.41 21.79 -6.20
CA ALA A 89 18.05 20.73 -7.12
C ALA A 89 17.48 19.55 -6.33
N VAL A 90 16.34 19.02 -6.76
CA VAL A 90 15.59 17.99 -6.04
C VAL A 90 15.31 16.84 -7.00
N SER A 91 15.64 15.61 -6.60
CA SER A 91 15.31 14.40 -7.35
C SER A 91 14.59 13.37 -6.48
N LEU A 92 13.60 12.71 -7.08
CA LEU A 92 12.93 11.55 -6.48
C LEU A 92 13.48 10.25 -7.04
N ASN A 93 13.70 9.28 -6.17
CA ASN A 93 14.41 8.05 -6.49
C ASN A 93 13.65 6.86 -5.87
N GLN A 94 13.09 5.93 -6.64
CA GLN A 94 12.41 4.77 -6.04
C GLN A 94 13.42 3.69 -5.63
N ASP A 95 14.26 3.34 -6.58
CA ASP A 95 14.97 2.06 -6.61
C ASP A 95 16.47 2.23 -6.37
N ILE A 96 17.09 3.18 -7.06
CA ILE A 96 18.52 3.55 -6.94
C ILE A 96 18.65 5.04 -6.73
N TRP A 97 19.70 5.46 -6.02
CA TRP A 97 20.07 6.87 -5.96
C TRP A 97 20.70 7.34 -7.27
N ASN A 98 20.51 8.63 -7.58
CA ASN A 98 20.99 9.29 -8.80
C ASN A 98 20.25 8.87 -10.07
N ASP A 99 19.00 8.43 -9.94
CA ASP A 99 18.09 8.39 -11.08
C ASP A 99 17.67 9.83 -11.42
N GLU A 100 18.11 10.33 -12.57
CA GLU A 100 17.87 11.71 -12.99
C GLU A 100 16.46 11.93 -13.57
N TYR A 101 15.67 10.87 -13.76
CA TYR A 101 14.38 10.95 -14.45
C TYR A 101 13.38 11.89 -13.76
N ASN A 102 13.42 12.00 -12.43
CA ASN A 102 12.51 12.82 -11.64
C ASN A 102 13.23 14.01 -10.97
N LYS A 103 14.06 14.75 -11.73
CA LYS A 103 14.78 15.94 -11.23
C LYS A 103 14.06 17.25 -11.55
N LYS A 104 13.96 18.14 -10.57
CA LYS A 104 13.44 19.52 -10.70
C LYS A 104 14.31 20.50 -9.90
N SER A 105 14.23 21.80 -10.21
CA SER A 105 14.93 22.86 -9.48
C SER A 105 13.94 23.83 -8.84
N THR A 106 14.18 24.24 -7.59
CA THR A 106 13.39 25.29 -6.93
C THR A 106 13.58 26.64 -7.59
N ALA A 107 14.76 26.91 -8.19
CA ALA A 107 15.09 28.18 -8.82
C ALA A 107 14.21 28.49 -10.05
N SER A 108 13.79 27.46 -10.78
CA SER A 108 12.91 27.57 -11.95
C SER A 108 11.44 27.34 -11.62
N SER A 109 11.11 27.09 -10.34
CA SER A 109 9.76 26.74 -9.93
C SER A 109 9.06 27.91 -9.26
N LYS A 110 7.75 28.00 -9.46
CA LYS A 110 6.92 29.02 -8.82
C LYS A 110 7.05 28.93 -7.29
N ASP A 111 7.15 30.08 -6.64
CA ASP A 111 7.21 30.19 -5.18
C ASP A 111 8.39 29.42 -4.53
N ASN A 112 9.48 29.19 -5.29
CA ASN A 112 10.65 28.42 -4.87
C ASN A 112 10.32 26.98 -4.39
N MET A 113 9.22 26.42 -4.91
CA MET A 113 8.69 25.14 -4.48
C MET A 113 8.58 24.20 -5.66
N VAL A 114 9.24 23.05 -5.56
CA VAL A 114 9.02 21.94 -6.49
C VAL A 114 7.88 21.06 -5.96
N ARG A 115 7.01 20.63 -6.86
CA ARG A 115 5.95 19.68 -6.57
C ARG A 115 6.10 18.45 -7.46
N PHE A 116 6.07 17.28 -6.84
CA PHE A 116 5.99 15.99 -7.51
C PHE A 116 4.67 15.32 -7.14
N LYS A 117 3.98 14.78 -8.15
CA LYS A 117 2.77 13.98 -8.01
C LYS A 117 3.12 12.57 -8.41
N LEU A 118 3.08 11.62 -7.49
CA LEU A 118 3.46 10.25 -7.79
C LEU A 118 2.58 9.20 -7.10
N ARG A 119 2.64 8.00 -7.65
CA ARG A 119 2.28 6.76 -6.97
C ARG A 119 3.55 5.96 -6.72
N ALA A 120 3.70 5.45 -5.51
CA ALA A 120 4.79 4.58 -5.11
C ALA A 120 4.24 3.52 -4.15
N GLU A 121 4.94 2.40 -4.02
CA GLU A 121 4.64 1.38 -3.02
C GLU A 121 5.83 1.23 -2.08
N GLY A 122 5.55 1.23 -0.79
CA GLY A 122 6.56 1.11 0.26
C GLY A 122 7.30 2.41 0.53
N LYS A 123 8.37 2.68 -0.24
CA LYS A 123 9.35 3.72 0.06
C LYS A 123 9.92 4.38 -1.19
N PHE A 124 10.37 5.61 -1.05
CA PHE A 124 11.12 6.33 -2.08
C PHE A 124 12.06 7.36 -1.44
N GLY A 125 13.15 7.68 -2.14
CA GLY A 125 14.15 8.67 -1.76
C GLY A 125 13.88 10.05 -2.32
N ILE A 126 14.31 11.06 -1.58
CA ILE A 126 14.37 12.47 -1.94
C ILE A 126 15.83 12.90 -1.76
N LYS A 127 16.48 13.29 -2.86
CA LYS A 127 17.83 13.85 -2.85
C LYS A 127 17.74 15.35 -3.10
N ILE A 128 18.36 16.14 -2.23
CA ILE A 128 18.45 17.60 -2.34
C ILE A 128 19.92 17.95 -2.53
N GLU A 129 20.21 18.74 -3.56
CA GLU A 129 21.55 19.20 -3.91
C GLU A 129 21.60 20.73 -3.96
N THR A 130 22.74 21.29 -3.56
CA THR A 130 23.03 22.72 -3.73
C THR A 130 24.52 22.94 -4.00
N ASP A 131 24.81 23.88 -4.89
CA ASP A 131 26.18 24.31 -5.21
C ASP A 131 26.71 25.35 -4.21
N ALA A 132 25.83 25.86 -3.34
CA ALA A 132 26.15 26.88 -2.35
C ALA A 132 25.58 26.49 -0.97
N PRO A 133 26.22 25.55 -0.24
CA PRO A 133 25.78 25.13 1.09
C PRO A 133 25.98 26.28 2.09
N LYS A 134 25.04 27.24 2.09
CA LYS A 134 25.03 28.41 2.98
C LYS A 134 24.02 28.23 4.10
N ASN A 135 24.01 27.06 4.74
CA ASN A 135 23.03 26.75 5.78
C ASN A 135 21.59 26.99 5.30
N SER A 136 21.32 26.70 4.02
CA SER A 136 20.11 27.14 3.34
C SER A 136 18.89 26.47 3.95
N LEU A 137 17.86 27.25 4.29
CA LEU A 137 16.68 26.76 4.97
C LEU A 137 15.69 26.18 3.96
N TYR A 138 15.28 24.92 4.17
CA TYR A 138 14.32 24.24 3.32
C TYR A 138 13.26 23.48 4.12
N ASN A 139 12.18 23.15 3.42
CA ASN A 139 11.13 22.28 3.90
C ASN A 139 10.91 21.13 2.93
N ILE A 140 10.66 19.93 3.47
CA ILE A 140 10.05 18.83 2.76
C ILE A 140 8.67 18.60 3.38
N THR A 141 7.63 18.68 2.56
CA THR A 141 6.28 18.26 2.95
C THR A 141 5.88 17.11 2.06
N VAL A 142 5.54 15.98 2.65
CA VAL A 142 4.98 14.84 1.94
C VAL A 142 3.56 14.63 2.42
N LEU A 143 2.65 14.52 1.46
CA LEU A 143 1.23 14.33 1.65
C LEU A 143 0.81 13.05 0.95
N ALA A 144 0.09 12.18 1.64
CA ALA A 144 -0.53 11.00 1.07
C ALA A 144 -2.04 11.10 1.27
N SER A 145 -2.79 10.98 0.18
CA SER A 145 -4.26 10.98 0.20
C SER A 145 -4.80 9.82 1.05
N PRO A 146 -6.09 9.81 1.41
CA PRO A 146 -6.75 8.57 1.82
C PRO A 146 -6.57 7.51 0.74
N GLU A 147 -6.63 6.22 1.09
CA GLU A 147 -6.60 5.16 0.09
C GLU A 147 -7.76 5.34 -0.91
N LYS A 148 -7.44 5.27 -2.20
CA LYS A 148 -8.40 5.41 -3.30
C LYS A 148 -8.47 4.11 -4.09
N LYS A 149 -9.46 3.27 -3.81
CA LYS A 149 -9.61 1.92 -4.38
C LYS A 149 -10.61 1.85 -5.53
N ALA A 150 -11.40 2.88 -5.79
CA ALA A 150 -12.47 2.81 -6.80
C ALA A 150 -12.04 2.54 -8.27
N TYR A 151 -10.75 2.55 -8.62
CA TYR A 151 -10.28 2.40 -10.01
C TYR A 151 -10.58 1.04 -10.66
N LEU A 152 -10.72 -0.05 -9.90
CA LEU A 152 -11.04 -1.37 -10.48
C LEU A 152 -12.50 -1.48 -10.95
N GLY A 153 -13.35 -0.50 -10.62
CA GLY A 153 -14.79 -0.53 -10.92
C GLY A 153 -15.54 -1.71 -10.28
N SER A 154 -16.83 -1.80 -10.57
CA SER A 154 -17.64 -2.96 -10.18
C SER A 154 -17.34 -4.14 -11.11
N ALA A 155 -17.09 -5.32 -10.52
CA ALA A 155 -17.08 -6.57 -11.27
C ALA A 155 -18.49 -7.05 -11.63
N PHE A 156 -19.54 -6.40 -11.10
CA PHE A 156 -20.90 -6.90 -11.16
C PHE A 156 -21.78 -6.07 -12.07
N ARG A 157 -22.76 -6.72 -12.66
CA ARG A 157 -23.80 -6.13 -13.49
C ARG A 157 -25.18 -6.65 -13.07
N PRO A 158 -26.25 -5.93 -13.42
CA PRO A 158 -27.60 -6.45 -13.26
C PRO A 158 -27.75 -7.81 -13.95
N ILE A 159 -28.36 -8.76 -13.25
CA ILE A 159 -28.72 -10.05 -13.82
C ILE A 159 -29.90 -9.89 -14.78
N LYS A 160 -29.86 -10.59 -15.91
CA LYS A 160 -30.95 -10.59 -16.89
C LYS A 160 -31.99 -11.66 -16.54
N GLU A 161 -33.25 -11.45 -16.95
CA GLU A 161 -34.33 -12.39 -16.66
C GLU A 161 -34.07 -13.81 -17.17
N ASN A 162 -33.46 -13.94 -18.35
CA ASN A 162 -33.07 -15.24 -18.92
C ASN A 162 -31.93 -15.93 -18.15
N GLU A 163 -31.15 -15.17 -17.37
CA GLU A 163 -30.08 -15.68 -16.50
C GLU A 163 -30.60 -16.08 -15.12
N MET A 164 -31.84 -15.74 -14.77
CA MET A 164 -32.44 -16.12 -13.48
C MET A 164 -32.97 -17.56 -13.50
N LYS A 165 -33.48 -18.01 -14.65
CA LYS A 165 -34.02 -19.37 -14.80
C LYS A 165 -32.87 -20.37 -14.85
N ALA A 166 -32.91 -21.43 -14.03
CA ALA A 166 -32.07 -22.59 -14.25
C ALA A 166 -32.45 -23.18 -15.62
N ASN A 167 -31.48 -23.64 -16.43
CA ASN A 167 -31.76 -24.20 -17.74
C ASN A 167 -32.68 -25.42 -17.58
N ASP A 168 -33.98 -25.20 -17.79
CA ASP A 168 -34.96 -26.26 -17.91
C ASP A 168 -34.73 -26.92 -19.28
N LYS A 169 -34.14 -28.13 -19.24
CA LYS A 169 -34.05 -29.11 -20.34
C LYS A 169 -33.83 -28.53 -21.74
N THR A 170 -32.58 -28.59 -22.21
CA THR A 170 -32.35 -28.77 -23.64
C THR A 170 -33.01 -30.08 -24.05
N THR A 171 -34.09 -29.97 -24.83
CA THR A 171 -34.72 -31.08 -25.54
C THR A 171 -33.64 -31.83 -26.32
N ALA A 172 -33.64 -33.15 -26.15
CA ALA A 172 -32.85 -34.08 -26.92
C ALA A 172 -33.06 -33.85 -28.43
N ASP A 173 -31.97 -33.77 -29.18
CA ASP A 173 -31.76 -34.54 -30.40
C ASP A 173 -30.25 -34.60 -30.71
N ASP A 174 -29.78 -35.85 -30.87
CA ASP A 174 -28.58 -36.35 -31.55
C ASP A 174 -27.18 -35.83 -31.16
N VAL A 175 -26.44 -36.64 -30.38
CA VAL A 175 -25.35 -37.51 -30.91
C VAL A 175 -25.11 -38.65 -29.90
N ALA A 176 -25.31 -39.88 -30.36
CA ALA A 176 -24.91 -41.10 -29.65
C ALA A 176 -23.40 -41.34 -29.79
N VAL A 177 -22.71 -41.60 -28.66
CA VAL A 177 -21.49 -42.42 -28.59
C VAL A 177 -21.55 -43.24 -27.29
N ASP A 178 -21.20 -44.51 -27.41
CA ASP A 178 -21.45 -45.61 -26.47
C ASP A 178 -20.26 -45.89 -25.52
N GLY A 179 -20.56 -46.30 -24.27
CA GLY A 179 -19.70 -47.04 -23.33
C GLY A 179 -18.89 -46.29 -22.23
N PRO A 180 -18.57 -46.92 -21.06
CA PRO A 180 -19.44 -47.68 -20.16
C PRO A 180 -19.50 -47.10 -18.73
N THR A 181 -20.58 -47.49 -18.03
CA THR A 181 -20.95 -47.32 -16.62
C THR A 181 -19.84 -47.35 -15.56
N GLY A 182 -19.97 -46.47 -14.54
CA GLY A 182 -19.53 -46.75 -13.17
C GLY A 182 -19.35 -45.53 -12.25
N GLY A 183 -20.16 -45.43 -11.19
CA GLY A 183 -19.78 -44.71 -9.96
C GLY A 183 -20.71 -43.59 -9.49
N ASN A 184 -21.81 -43.97 -8.84
CA ASN A 184 -22.64 -43.09 -8.02
C ASN A 184 -21.83 -42.57 -6.81
N ASN A 185 -21.29 -41.35 -6.86
CA ASN A 185 -20.62 -40.71 -5.72
C ASN A 185 -21.54 -39.65 -5.11
N ASN A 186 -22.43 -40.10 -4.24
CA ASN A 186 -23.04 -39.23 -3.24
C ASN A 186 -21.93 -38.70 -2.32
N ASN A 187 -21.86 -37.38 -2.18
CA ASN A 187 -20.90 -36.64 -1.34
C ASN A 187 -21.18 -36.81 0.17
N THR A 188 -21.52 -38.01 0.62
CA THR A 188 -21.70 -38.36 2.03
C THR A 188 -20.39 -38.21 2.81
N PHE A 189 -19.23 -38.38 2.14
CA PHE A 189 -17.91 -38.20 2.76
C PHE A 189 -17.61 -36.74 3.14
N LEU A 190 -18.10 -35.77 2.37
CA LEU A 190 -17.94 -34.34 2.67
C LEU A 190 -18.74 -33.93 3.90
N TYR A 191 -19.97 -34.42 4.05
CA TYR A 191 -20.81 -34.15 5.23
C TYR A 191 -20.29 -34.84 6.50
N ILE A 192 -19.71 -36.05 6.37
CA ILE A 192 -19.03 -36.73 7.49
C ILE A 192 -17.77 -35.96 7.90
N ALA A 193 -16.97 -35.46 6.96
CA ALA A 193 -15.80 -34.65 7.25
C ALA A 193 -16.16 -33.31 7.93
N LEU A 194 -17.25 -32.66 7.48
CA LEU A 194 -17.76 -31.42 8.07
C LEU A 194 -18.29 -31.63 9.50
N GLY A 195 -19.00 -32.75 9.72
CA GLY A 195 -19.49 -33.14 11.05
C GLY A 195 -18.37 -33.43 12.05
N VAL A 196 -17.30 -34.11 11.61
CA VAL A 196 -16.12 -34.39 12.44
C VAL A 196 -15.34 -33.10 12.75
N ALA A 197 -15.22 -32.17 11.80
CA ALA A 197 -14.55 -30.88 12.01
C ALA A 197 -15.29 -30.03 13.07
N LEU A 198 -16.62 -29.96 13.00
CA LEU A 198 -17.42 -29.23 13.99
C LEU A 198 -17.34 -29.87 15.39
N LEU A 199 -17.26 -31.19 15.47
CA LEU A 199 -17.06 -31.92 16.72
C LEU A 199 -15.69 -31.61 17.34
N VAL A 200 -14.62 -31.59 16.54
CA VAL A 200 -13.26 -31.24 17.00
C VAL A 200 -13.19 -29.79 17.48
N ILE A 201 -13.85 -28.86 16.78
CA ILE A 201 -13.93 -27.45 17.18
C ILE A 201 -14.72 -27.31 18.49
N GLY A 202 -15.84 -28.01 18.64
CA GLY A 202 -16.61 -28.04 19.89
C GLY A 202 -15.83 -28.65 21.08
N LEU A 203 -15.04 -29.70 20.82
CA LEU A 203 -14.20 -30.36 21.84
C LEU A 203 -12.99 -29.50 22.22
N LEU A 204 -12.42 -28.74 21.28
CA LEU A 204 -11.35 -27.77 21.54
C LEU A 204 -11.87 -26.54 22.30
N ALA A 205 -13.05 -26.03 21.96
CA ALA A 205 -13.71 -24.94 22.67
C ALA A 205 -14.08 -25.35 24.12
N GLY A 206 -14.61 -26.56 24.30
CA GLY A 206 -14.90 -27.12 25.63
C GLY A 206 -13.64 -27.34 26.47
N LYS A 207 -12.52 -27.74 25.85
CA LYS A 207 -11.23 -27.96 26.55
C LYS A 207 -10.51 -26.66 26.91
N LEU A 208 -10.76 -25.57 26.18
CA LEU A 208 -10.26 -24.22 26.48
C LEU A 208 -11.08 -23.53 27.59
N LEU A 209 -12.39 -23.79 27.67
CA LEU A 209 -13.25 -23.23 28.73
C LEU A 209 -13.16 -23.99 30.06
N GLY A 210 -12.62 -25.21 30.07
CA GLY A 210 -12.51 -26.06 31.26
C GLY A 210 -11.28 -25.83 32.15
N ARG A 211 -10.29 -25.01 31.76
CA ARG A 211 -9.08 -24.79 32.56
C ARG A 211 -9.13 -23.45 33.30
N LYS A 212 -9.78 -23.45 34.47
CA LYS A 212 -9.58 -22.43 35.52
C LYS A 212 -8.16 -22.53 36.08
N GLY A 213 -7.20 -21.89 35.40
CA GLY A 213 -5.85 -21.64 35.90
C GLY A 213 -5.64 -20.14 36.11
N LYS A 214 -5.33 -19.73 37.34
CA LYS A 214 -5.24 -18.33 37.82
C LYS A 214 -4.14 -17.46 37.18
N ASN A 215 -3.54 -17.87 36.05
CA ASN A 215 -2.38 -17.20 35.45
C ASN A 215 -2.66 -16.59 34.07
N THR A 216 -3.87 -16.69 33.53
CA THR A 216 -4.24 -16.08 32.23
C THR A 216 -4.56 -14.59 32.33
N THR A 217 -4.76 -14.04 33.52
CA THR A 217 -5.06 -12.61 33.72
C THR A 217 -3.80 -11.72 33.68
N MET A 218 -2.59 -12.28 33.85
CA MET A 218 -1.35 -11.49 33.86
C MET A 218 -0.73 -11.31 32.46
N LEU A 219 -1.12 -12.12 31.47
CA LEU A 219 -0.60 -12.05 30.11
C LEU A 219 -1.39 -11.10 29.19
N LEU A 220 -2.62 -10.77 29.56
CA LEU A 220 -3.47 -9.80 28.84
C LEU A 220 -3.19 -8.34 29.23
N VAL A 221 -2.56 -8.10 30.38
CA VAL A 221 -2.21 -6.73 30.83
C VAL A 221 -0.86 -6.26 30.26
N PHE A 222 0.02 -7.18 29.86
CA PHE A 222 1.31 -6.81 29.23
C PHE A 222 1.21 -6.52 27.72
N MET A 223 0.09 -6.88 27.08
CA MET A 223 -0.22 -6.58 25.67
C MET A 223 -0.92 -5.21 25.48
N LEU A 224 -1.31 -4.54 26.57
CA LEU A 224 -2.08 -3.29 26.53
C LEU A 224 -1.29 -2.03 26.90
N THR A 225 0.03 -2.13 27.18
CA THR A 225 0.85 -0.97 27.58
C THR A 225 2.12 -0.76 26.73
N PHE A 226 2.23 -1.38 25.56
CA PHE A 226 3.28 -1.04 24.59
C PHE A 226 2.73 -0.13 23.48
N SER A 227 2.35 1.10 23.86
CA SER A 227 2.32 2.24 22.92
C SER A 227 3.75 2.76 22.68
N MET A 228 4.68 1.87 22.30
CA MET A 228 5.96 2.30 21.73
C MET A 228 5.76 2.52 20.25
N GLY A 229 5.47 3.76 19.87
CA GLY A 229 5.23 4.06 18.47
C GLY A 229 5.46 5.51 18.03
N ILE A 230 6.14 6.39 18.79
CA ILE A 230 6.38 7.77 18.28
C ILE A 230 7.71 8.41 18.75
N HIS A 231 8.80 7.66 18.99
CA HIS A 231 10.06 8.28 19.47
C HIS A 231 11.30 8.06 18.57
N ALA A 232 11.15 7.57 17.33
CA ALA A 232 12.31 7.29 16.46
C ALA A 232 12.74 8.44 15.53
N GLN A 233 11.94 9.49 15.33
CA GLN A 233 12.25 10.55 14.36
C GLN A 233 13.01 11.76 14.93
N GLN A 234 13.22 11.83 16.25
CA GLN A 234 13.76 13.02 16.92
C GLN A 234 15.30 13.06 16.99
N HIS A 235 16.00 12.07 16.41
CA HIS A 235 17.47 11.96 16.53
C HIS A 235 18.26 12.67 15.41
N TRP A 236 17.59 13.13 14.36
CA TRP A 236 18.23 13.77 13.20
C TRP A 236 17.96 15.28 13.25
N GLY A 237 18.98 16.12 13.05
CA GLY A 237 18.98 17.55 13.39
C GLY A 237 17.97 18.50 12.71
N GLY A 238 16.91 17.99 12.08
CA GLY A 238 15.79 18.78 11.56
C GLY A 238 14.53 18.65 12.42
N ASN A 239 13.55 19.52 12.19
CA ASN A 239 12.27 19.52 12.89
C ASN A 239 11.22 18.76 12.07
N VAL A 240 10.84 17.58 12.54
CA VAL A 240 9.74 16.77 12.00
C VAL A 240 8.44 17.11 12.73
N MET A 241 7.36 17.31 12.00
CA MET A 241 6.03 17.63 12.55
C MET A 241 4.93 16.81 11.84
N THR A 242 3.86 16.51 12.58
CA THR A 242 2.57 16.12 12.00
C THR A 242 1.90 17.32 11.32
N MET A 243 0.88 17.08 10.48
CA MET A 243 0.12 18.19 9.89
C MET A 243 -0.59 19.05 10.95
N GLU A 244 -1.14 18.43 11.99
CA GLU A 244 -1.76 19.15 13.09
C GLU A 244 -0.76 20.04 13.82
N GLN A 245 0.43 19.53 14.12
CA GLN A 245 1.52 20.32 14.70
C GLN A 245 1.95 21.47 13.79
N PHE A 246 2.03 21.23 12.48
CA PHE A 246 2.37 22.25 11.51
C PHE A 246 1.34 23.38 11.45
N GLU A 247 0.03 23.08 11.38
CA GLU A 247 -1.00 24.12 11.38
C GLU A 247 -1.02 24.91 12.69
N ASN A 248 -0.90 24.22 13.84
CA ASN A 248 -0.81 24.88 15.14
C ASN A 248 0.43 25.79 15.24
N TRP A 249 1.58 25.29 14.76
CA TRP A 249 2.83 26.07 14.71
C TRP A 249 2.70 27.27 13.78
N LYS A 250 2.08 27.11 12.60
CA LYS A 250 1.85 28.18 11.63
C LYS A 250 0.99 29.30 12.21
N THR A 251 -0.13 28.98 12.87
CA THR A 251 -0.97 29.99 13.54
C THR A 251 -0.20 30.75 14.62
N LYS A 252 0.60 30.03 15.42
CA LYS A 252 1.45 30.65 16.44
C LYS A 252 2.55 31.51 15.82
N PHE A 253 3.18 31.04 14.75
CA PHE A 253 4.20 31.78 14.01
C PHE A 253 3.63 33.07 13.42
N GLU A 254 2.44 33.04 12.82
CA GLU A 254 1.74 34.24 12.33
C GLU A 254 1.51 35.27 13.45
N HIS A 255 1.12 34.82 14.64
CA HIS A 255 0.91 35.66 15.82
C HIS A 255 2.22 36.25 16.38
N ASP A 256 3.25 35.42 16.58
CA ASP A 256 4.55 35.83 17.12
C ASP A 256 5.32 36.73 16.12
N GLN A 257 5.06 36.61 14.81
CA GLN A 257 5.62 37.48 13.78
C GLN A 257 5.09 38.91 13.85
N ASP A 258 3.81 39.10 14.16
CA ASP A 258 3.23 40.45 14.31
C ASP A 258 3.85 41.17 15.52
N MET A 259 4.22 40.42 16.57
CA MET A 259 5.01 40.94 17.68
C MET A 259 6.46 41.28 17.28
N LEU A 260 7.13 40.42 16.51
CA LEU A 260 8.55 40.57 16.13
C LEU A 260 8.83 41.55 14.99
N LYS A 261 7.80 41.99 14.23
CA LYS A 261 7.93 43.00 13.15
C LYS A 261 8.58 44.31 13.62
N THR A 262 8.54 44.57 14.91
CA THR A 262 8.96 45.83 15.53
C THR A 262 10.49 46.01 15.58
N GLU A 263 11.34 44.96 15.46
CA GLU A 263 12.69 45.08 16.07
C GLU A 263 14.00 44.89 15.26
N MET A 264 14.11 44.32 14.05
CA MET A 264 15.44 44.32 13.33
C MET A 264 15.35 44.11 11.80
N GLU A 265 16.25 44.75 11.02
CA GLU A 265 16.30 44.75 9.53
C GLU A 265 16.96 43.51 8.88
N ILE A 266 18.06 42.97 9.43
CA ILE A 266 18.80 41.85 8.78
C ILE A 266 18.02 40.53 8.85
N LEU A 267 17.19 40.36 9.89
CA LEU A 267 16.25 39.24 9.97
C LEU A 267 15.04 39.42 9.04
N LYS A 268 14.75 40.62 8.50
CA LYS A 268 13.51 40.85 7.74
C LYS A 268 13.47 40.12 6.40
N SER A 269 14.57 40.04 5.66
CA SER A 269 14.57 39.41 4.33
C SER A 269 14.44 37.89 4.42
N GLU A 270 15.20 37.23 5.30
CA GLU A 270 15.07 35.79 5.59
C GLU A 270 13.68 35.50 6.19
N ARG A 271 13.20 36.35 7.10
CA ARG A 271 11.86 36.21 7.70
C ARG A 271 10.73 36.37 6.70
N ALA A 272 10.81 37.35 5.79
CA ALA A 272 9.80 37.58 4.76
C ALA A 272 9.79 36.43 3.75
N GLY A 273 10.96 35.89 3.40
CA GLY A 273 11.10 34.68 2.59
C GLY A 273 10.43 33.48 3.25
N VAL A 274 10.76 33.22 4.52
CA VAL A 274 10.17 32.13 5.31
C VAL A 274 8.66 32.29 5.42
N LYS A 275 8.16 33.47 5.81
CA LYS A 275 6.72 33.73 5.93
C LYS A 275 5.99 33.47 4.61
N LYS A 276 6.47 34.05 3.51
CA LYS A 276 5.89 33.85 2.18
C LYS A 276 5.94 32.37 1.78
N GLY A 277 7.04 31.68 2.06
CA GLY A 277 7.21 30.25 1.82
C GLY A 277 6.19 29.41 2.58
N ILE A 278 5.98 29.67 3.87
CA ILE A 278 4.98 28.98 4.71
C ILE A 278 3.55 29.28 4.26
N GLU A 279 3.22 30.52 3.93
CA GLU A 279 1.90 30.90 3.42
C GLU A 279 1.60 30.20 2.08
N ASN A 280 2.57 30.20 1.15
CA ASN A 280 2.44 29.54 -0.15
C ASN A 280 2.36 28.01 0.01
N LEU A 281 3.12 27.44 0.95
CA LEU A 281 3.04 26.02 1.32
C LEU A 281 1.64 25.68 1.82
N GLY A 282 1.11 26.43 2.80
CA GLY A 282 -0.24 26.22 3.32
C GLY A 282 -1.31 26.28 2.23
N LYS A 283 -1.28 27.30 1.37
CA LYS A 283 -2.19 27.41 0.21
C LYS A 283 -2.07 26.22 -0.73
N THR A 284 -0.85 25.76 -0.98
CA THR A 284 -0.61 24.60 -1.86
C THR A 284 -1.15 23.32 -1.25
N ILE A 285 -0.93 23.08 0.06
CA ILE A 285 -1.48 21.93 0.79
C ILE A 285 -3.02 21.91 0.70
N THR A 286 -3.68 23.05 0.97
CA THR A 286 -5.14 23.14 0.85
C THR A 286 -5.64 22.85 -0.57
N ASN A 287 -4.94 23.35 -1.59
CA ASN A 287 -5.27 23.08 -2.99
C ASN A 287 -5.05 21.60 -3.37
N ILE A 288 -4.08 20.93 -2.75
CA ILE A 288 -3.83 19.50 -2.93
C ILE A 288 -5.01 18.70 -2.36
N GLN A 289 -5.35 18.96 -1.10
CA GLN A 289 -6.42 18.26 -0.40
C GLN A 289 -7.77 18.46 -1.10
N SER A 290 -8.07 19.66 -1.61
CA SER A 290 -9.27 19.91 -2.41
C SER A 290 -9.25 19.21 -3.77
N THR A 291 -8.09 18.85 -4.30
CA THR A 291 -8.00 18.04 -5.53
C THR A 291 -8.27 16.56 -5.25
N TRP A 292 -7.94 16.06 -4.04
CA TRP A 292 -8.13 14.65 -3.68
C TRP A 292 -9.59 14.22 -3.57
N SER A 293 -10.54 15.16 -3.45
CA SER A 293 -11.97 14.87 -3.53
C SER A 293 -12.45 14.53 -4.95
N THR A 294 -11.62 14.70 -5.99
CA THR A 294 -12.00 14.49 -7.39
C THR A 294 -11.26 13.29 -8.01
N VAL A 295 -11.72 12.08 -7.69
CA VAL A 295 -10.96 10.82 -7.91
C VAL A 295 -10.67 10.47 -9.36
N LYS A 296 -11.60 10.74 -10.28
CA LYS A 296 -11.41 10.41 -11.71
C LYS A 296 -10.17 11.11 -12.32
N ASN A 297 -9.77 12.26 -11.77
CA ASN A 297 -8.62 13.03 -12.24
C ASN A 297 -7.30 12.62 -11.57
N LEU A 298 -7.33 11.86 -10.47
CA LEU A 298 -6.11 11.53 -9.72
C LEU A 298 -5.29 10.44 -10.42
N TYR A 299 -5.91 9.35 -10.86
CA TYR A 299 -5.20 8.24 -11.51
C TYR A 299 -4.45 8.64 -12.79
N THR A 300 -4.95 9.64 -13.53
CA THR A 300 -4.32 10.16 -14.75
C THR A 300 -3.28 11.26 -14.47
N SER A 301 -3.38 11.97 -13.35
CA SER A 301 -2.47 13.07 -13.01
C SER A 301 -1.28 12.67 -12.13
N TYR A 302 -1.27 11.45 -11.59
CA TYR A 302 -0.19 10.90 -10.78
C TYR A 302 0.47 9.72 -11.51
N THR A 303 1.72 9.91 -11.88
CA THR A 303 2.53 8.88 -12.54
C THR A 303 3.10 7.91 -11.50
N GLY A 304 3.21 6.62 -11.85
CA GLY A 304 4.05 5.72 -11.06
C GLY A 304 5.48 6.24 -11.04
N LEU A 305 6.14 6.21 -9.87
CA LEU A 305 7.57 6.51 -9.79
C LEU A 305 8.41 5.45 -10.52
N SER A 306 7.82 4.27 -10.76
CA SER A 306 8.29 3.22 -11.66
C SER A 306 7.19 2.84 -12.65
N ASP A 307 7.58 2.42 -13.85
CA ASP A 307 6.65 2.06 -14.94
C ASP A 307 5.65 0.96 -14.56
N CYS A 308 6.00 0.10 -13.60
CA CYS A 308 5.21 -1.04 -13.17
C CYS A 308 4.00 -0.67 -12.31
N ILE A 309 3.96 0.54 -11.75
CA ILE A 309 2.89 1.06 -10.87
C ILE A 309 1.72 1.68 -11.67
N ASN A 310 1.81 1.71 -13.00
CA ASN A 310 0.75 2.21 -13.86
C ASN A 310 -0.39 1.19 -14.00
N SER A 311 -1.23 1.07 -12.97
CA SER A 311 -2.45 0.25 -13.01
C SER A 311 -3.49 0.91 -13.92
N ALA A 312 -3.67 0.40 -15.13
CA ALA A 312 -4.91 0.56 -15.89
C ALA A 312 -5.83 -0.63 -15.58
N PRO A 313 -7.15 -0.45 -15.46
CA PRO A 313 -8.07 -1.59 -15.39
C PRO A 313 -7.85 -2.46 -16.63
N PRO A 314 -7.60 -3.78 -16.49
CA PRO A 314 -7.41 -4.62 -17.65
C PRO A 314 -8.70 -4.69 -18.45
N ALA A 315 -8.60 -4.42 -19.75
CA ALA A 315 -9.71 -4.58 -20.67
C ALA A 315 -10.13 -6.06 -20.73
N GLY A 316 -11.44 -6.32 -20.77
CA GLY A 316 -11.98 -7.66 -20.97
C GLY A 316 -12.12 -8.53 -19.71
N ALA A 317 -12.10 -7.96 -18.51
CA ALA A 317 -12.44 -8.73 -17.30
C ALA A 317 -13.91 -9.20 -17.36
N PRO A 318 -14.22 -10.47 -17.02
CA PRO A 318 -15.58 -10.96 -16.98
C PRO A 318 -16.41 -10.18 -15.95
N THR A 319 -17.71 -10.04 -16.23
CA THR A 319 -18.66 -9.41 -15.31
C THR A 319 -19.55 -10.46 -14.67
N ILE A 320 -19.91 -10.23 -13.42
CA ILE A 320 -20.68 -11.15 -12.60
C ILE A 320 -22.12 -10.65 -12.50
N PRO A 321 -23.12 -11.35 -13.06
CA PRO A 321 -24.53 -11.03 -12.85
C PRO A 321 -24.88 -11.13 -11.37
N SER A 322 -25.69 -10.21 -10.86
CA SER A 322 -26.26 -10.31 -9.51
C SER A 322 -27.61 -9.62 -9.46
N ILE A 323 -28.51 -10.10 -8.60
CA ILE A 323 -29.76 -9.39 -8.28
C ILE A 323 -29.51 -8.09 -7.51
N CYS A 324 -28.37 -8.02 -6.80
CA CYS A 324 -27.92 -6.86 -6.05
C CYS A 324 -26.62 -6.34 -6.69
N SER A 325 -26.77 -5.79 -7.90
CA SER A 325 -25.65 -5.28 -8.68
C SER A 325 -25.27 -3.85 -8.33
N GLU A 326 -26.25 -3.03 -7.92
CA GLU A 326 -26.14 -1.58 -7.72
C GLU A 326 -25.65 -1.22 -6.31
N ILE A 327 -24.63 -1.92 -5.81
CA ILE A 327 -23.97 -1.52 -4.56
C ILE A 327 -23.01 -0.38 -4.84
N THR A 328 -23.27 0.79 -4.25
CA THR A 328 -22.39 1.95 -4.34
C THR A 328 -21.26 1.87 -3.33
N PHE A 329 -20.04 2.11 -3.81
CA PHE A 329 -18.83 2.21 -2.99
C PHE A 329 -18.27 3.63 -3.07
N ASP A 330 -17.86 4.16 -1.93
CA ASP A 330 -17.06 5.38 -1.86
C ASP A 330 -15.69 5.15 -2.53
N ASP A 331 -14.95 6.24 -2.72
CA ASP A 331 -13.64 6.16 -3.35
C ASP A 331 -12.63 5.28 -2.59
N ARG A 332 -12.87 5.05 -1.29
CA ARG A 332 -12.02 4.24 -0.40
C ARG A 332 -12.39 2.75 -0.49
N GLY A 333 -13.39 2.41 -1.30
CA GLY A 333 -13.89 1.05 -1.46
C GLY A 333 -14.78 0.60 -0.31
N ARG A 334 -15.44 1.53 0.40
CA ARG A 334 -16.42 1.22 1.45
C ARG A 334 -17.83 1.47 0.95
N ILE A 335 -18.79 0.71 1.46
CA ILE A 335 -20.20 0.86 1.11
C ILE A 335 -20.73 2.23 1.57
N VAL A 336 -21.49 2.90 0.72
CA VAL A 336 -22.16 4.16 1.07
C VAL A 336 -23.46 3.86 1.83
N GLU A 337 -23.57 4.34 3.06
CA GLU A 337 -24.78 4.16 3.86
C GLU A 337 -25.96 4.96 3.29
N GLY A 338 -27.16 4.37 3.29
CA GLY A 338 -28.39 5.02 2.80
C GLY A 338 -28.62 4.95 1.28
N GLU A 339 -27.63 4.51 0.49
CA GLU A 339 -27.77 4.32 -0.97
C GLU A 339 -28.02 2.85 -1.38
N ASN A 340 -27.96 1.92 -0.43
CA ASN A 340 -27.95 0.48 -0.68
C ASN A 340 -29.07 -0.29 0.07
N GLU A 341 -30.15 0.42 0.45
CA GLU A 341 -31.23 -0.13 1.29
C GLU A 341 -32.05 -1.23 0.60
N GLU A 342 -32.01 -1.31 -0.73
CA GLU A 342 -32.71 -2.31 -1.53
C GLU A 342 -32.04 -3.70 -1.47
N CYS A 343 -30.77 -3.75 -1.06
CA CYS A 343 -30.01 -4.98 -0.96
C CYS A 343 -30.01 -5.55 0.47
N ALA A 344 -30.19 -6.87 0.59
CA ALA A 344 -30.05 -7.53 1.87
C ALA A 344 -28.62 -7.37 2.43
N SER A 345 -28.50 -7.24 3.75
CA SER A 345 -27.23 -6.98 4.44
C SER A 345 -26.12 -7.99 4.12
N CYS A 346 -26.48 -9.25 3.83
CA CYS A 346 -25.51 -10.28 3.49
C CYS A 346 -24.79 -10.00 2.15
N PHE A 347 -25.43 -9.32 1.20
CA PHE A 347 -24.77 -8.86 -0.03
C PHE A 347 -23.73 -7.79 0.27
N LEU A 348 -24.02 -6.87 1.19
CA LEU A 348 -23.13 -5.76 1.54
C LEU A 348 -21.80 -6.30 2.09
N GLU A 349 -21.86 -7.14 3.12
CA GLU A 349 -20.64 -7.69 3.74
C GLU A 349 -19.82 -8.54 2.75
N ALA A 350 -20.47 -9.45 2.03
CA ALA A 350 -19.79 -10.33 1.08
C ALA A 350 -19.19 -9.53 -0.09
N ARG A 351 -19.87 -8.48 -0.56
CA ARG A 351 -19.35 -7.60 -1.62
C ARG A 351 -18.16 -6.78 -1.17
N GLN A 352 -18.17 -6.29 0.07
CA GLN A 352 -17.04 -5.59 0.66
C GLN A 352 -15.80 -6.51 0.70
N LYS A 353 -15.93 -7.72 1.27
CA LYS A 353 -14.85 -8.71 1.32
C LYS A 353 -14.31 -9.05 -0.07
N PHE A 354 -15.21 -9.30 -1.02
CA PHE A 354 -14.85 -9.59 -2.41
C PHE A 354 -14.03 -8.47 -3.05
N ASN A 355 -14.48 -7.22 -2.93
CA ASN A 355 -13.75 -6.08 -3.50
C ASN A 355 -12.42 -5.85 -2.80
N ASP A 356 -12.35 -5.98 -1.48
CA ASP A 356 -11.09 -5.90 -0.73
C ASP A 356 -10.07 -6.93 -1.23
N ARG A 357 -10.49 -8.17 -1.51
CA ARG A 357 -9.59 -9.17 -2.12
C ARG A 357 -9.12 -8.76 -3.51
N ARG A 358 -10.00 -8.23 -4.37
CA ARG A 358 -9.60 -7.72 -5.71
C ARG A 358 -8.49 -6.67 -5.61
N TYR A 359 -8.60 -5.74 -4.67
CA TYR A 359 -7.57 -4.71 -4.47
C TYR A 359 -6.27 -5.32 -3.96
N LEU A 360 -6.34 -6.23 -2.99
CA LEU A 360 -5.15 -6.90 -2.47
C LEU A 360 -4.42 -7.71 -3.56
N PHE A 361 -5.14 -8.36 -4.48
CA PHE A 361 -4.51 -9.09 -5.60
C PHE A 361 -3.72 -8.14 -6.50
N ASP A 362 -4.30 -7.00 -6.85
CA ASP A 362 -3.64 -5.99 -7.67
C ASP A 362 -2.38 -5.44 -7.00
N ARG A 363 -2.46 -5.17 -5.69
CA ARG A 363 -1.31 -4.73 -4.91
C ARG A 363 -0.22 -5.80 -4.85
N LEU A 364 -0.57 -7.05 -4.55
CA LEU A 364 0.38 -8.16 -4.45
C LEU A 364 1.13 -8.36 -5.78
N ALA A 365 0.40 -8.39 -6.90
CA ALA A 365 0.98 -8.51 -8.24
C ALA A 365 1.85 -7.31 -8.62
N THR A 366 1.44 -6.10 -8.25
CA THR A 366 2.23 -4.89 -8.49
C THR A 366 3.55 -4.92 -7.72
N ILE A 367 3.52 -5.23 -6.41
CA ILE A 367 4.73 -5.36 -5.58
C ILE A 367 5.70 -6.37 -6.19
N TYR A 368 5.19 -7.55 -6.55
CA TYR A 368 5.98 -8.62 -7.15
C TYR A 368 6.65 -8.16 -8.45
N LYS A 369 5.85 -7.69 -9.41
CA LYS A 369 6.30 -7.23 -10.72
C LYS A 369 7.35 -6.13 -10.61
N CYS A 370 7.12 -5.15 -9.75
CA CYS A 370 8.05 -4.05 -9.54
C CYS A 370 9.37 -4.54 -8.94
N THR A 371 9.31 -5.33 -7.87
CA THR A 371 10.50 -5.80 -7.17
C THR A 371 11.33 -6.75 -8.03
N LYS A 372 10.67 -7.63 -8.81
CA LYS A 372 11.34 -8.53 -9.76
C LYS A 372 12.00 -7.75 -10.91
N LYS A 373 11.30 -6.77 -11.51
CA LYS A 373 11.88 -5.89 -12.55
C LYS A 373 13.11 -5.15 -12.04
N PHE A 374 13.03 -4.58 -10.83
CA PHE A 374 14.15 -3.91 -10.18
C PHE A 374 15.33 -4.86 -9.96
N SER A 375 15.08 -6.02 -9.34
CA SER A 375 16.13 -7.00 -9.01
C SER A 375 16.85 -7.49 -10.27
N ASN A 376 16.10 -7.77 -11.34
CA ASN A 376 16.68 -8.15 -12.62
C ASN A 376 17.54 -7.04 -13.24
N ALA A 377 17.08 -5.80 -13.17
CA ALA A 377 17.85 -4.65 -13.66
C ALA A 377 19.13 -4.42 -12.83
N ALA A 378 19.05 -4.57 -11.51
CA ALA A 378 20.19 -4.46 -10.61
C ALA A 378 21.24 -5.54 -10.88
N ILE A 379 20.80 -6.78 -11.11
CA ILE A 379 21.69 -7.90 -11.50
C ILE A 379 22.38 -7.58 -12.83
N ALA A 380 21.61 -7.21 -13.86
CA ALA A 380 22.16 -6.91 -15.18
C ALA A 380 23.18 -5.74 -15.14
N PHE A 381 22.89 -4.71 -14.34
CA PHE A 381 23.82 -3.59 -14.15
C PHE A 381 25.13 -4.05 -13.50
N GLY A 382 25.06 -4.80 -12.41
CA GLY A 382 26.26 -5.25 -11.72
C GLY A 382 27.07 -6.25 -12.53
N ASP A 383 26.41 -7.14 -13.29
CA ASP A 383 27.09 -8.07 -14.21
C ASP A 383 27.89 -7.31 -15.27
N ASN A 384 27.32 -6.23 -15.83
CA ASN A 384 28.01 -5.39 -16.80
C ASN A 384 29.16 -4.58 -16.19
N ALA A 385 28.94 -3.94 -15.02
CA ALA A 385 29.93 -3.10 -14.37
C ALA A 385 31.11 -3.89 -13.79
N SER A 386 30.85 -5.07 -13.23
CA SER A 386 31.86 -5.90 -12.58
C SER A 386 32.79 -6.63 -13.55
N GLY A 387 32.37 -6.82 -14.80
CA GLY A 387 33.20 -7.36 -15.89
C GLY A 387 34.38 -6.46 -16.28
N VAL A 388 34.33 -5.16 -15.95
CA VAL A 388 35.35 -4.17 -16.34
C VAL A 388 36.57 -4.16 -15.40
N HIS A 389 36.40 -4.56 -14.13
CA HIS A 389 37.48 -4.57 -13.15
C HIS A 389 37.44 -5.86 -12.31
N GLY A 390 38.33 -6.82 -12.59
CA GLY A 390 38.27 -8.20 -12.05
C GLY A 390 38.20 -8.39 -10.53
N VAL A 391 38.66 -7.42 -9.72
CA VAL A 391 38.50 -7.45 -8.24
C VAL A 391 37.09 -7.05 -7.80
N ALA A 392 36.42 -6.16 -8.55
CA ALA A 392 35.01 -5.82 -8.32
C ALA A 392 34.07 -6.99 -8.69
N GLY A 393 34.50 -7.86 -9.61
CA GLY A 393 33.83 -9.12 -9.97
C GLY A 393 33.48 -10.01 -8.78
N LEU A 394 34.44 -10.29 -7.91
CA LEU A 394 34.24 -11.18 -6.76
C LEU A 394 33.29 -10.58 -5.69
N ALA A 395 33.43 -9.29 -5.42
CA ALA A 395 32.53 -8.59 -4.50
C ALA A 395 31.10 -8.52 -5.06
N TRP A 396 30.96 -8.27 -6.35
CA TRP A 396 29.67 -8.27 -7.03
C TRP A 396 29.00 -9.64 -6.99
N GLN A 397 29.71 -10.74 -7.26
CA GLN A 397 29.12 -12.09 -7.20
C GLN A 397 28.57 -12.42 -5.81
N ALA A 398 29.22 -11.96 -4.74
CA ALA A 398 28.71 -12.14 -3.38
C ALA A 398 27.41 -11.36 -3.11
N GLU A 399 27.28 -10.13 -3.66
CA GLU A 399 26.03 -9.36 -3.58
C GLU A 399 24.94 -9.94 -4.49
N ARG A 400 25.28 -10.40 -5.70
CA ARG A 400 24.36 -11.06 -6.63
C ARG A 400 23.65 -12.25 -5.98
N ILE A 401 24.39 -13.13 -5.31
CA ILE A 401 23.82 -14.28 -4.59
C ILE A 401 22.79 -13.84 -3.54
N LYS A 402 23.02 -12.73 -2.84
CA LYS A 402 22.06 -12.20 -1.85
C LYS A 402 20.80 -11.65 -2.51
N ILE A 403 20.95 -10.98 -3.66
CA ILE A 403 19.83 -10.46 -4.44
C ILE A 403 18.98 -11.63 -4.96
N GLU A 404 19.61 -12.63 -5.58
CA GLU A 404 18.91 -13.83 -6.08
C GLU A 404 18.16 -14.57 -4.98
N LYS A 405 18.80 -14.76 -3.81
CA LYS A 405 18.13 -15.34 -2.65
C LYS A 405 16.92 -14.52 -2.18
N SER A 406 17.04 -13.19 -2.16
CA SER A 406 15.93 -12.31 -1.79
C SER A 406 14.78 -12.38 -2.81
N VAL A 407 15.10 -12.58 -4.09
CA VAL A 407 14.10 -12.80 -5.14
C VAL A 407 13.38 -14.14 -4.96
N GLU A 408 14.10 -15.23 -4.65
CA GLU A 408 13.47 -16.52 -4.33
C GLU A 408 12.56 -16.44 -3.10
N GLU A 409 12.95 -15.69 -2.07
CA GLU A 409 12.13 -15.46 -0.88
C GLU A 409 10.88 -14.64 -1.22
N LEU A 410 11.00 -13.63 -2.08
CA LEU A 410 9.87 -12.87 -2.61
C LEU A 410 8.89 -13.75 -3.39
N GLU A 411 9.39 -14.62 -4.27
CA GLU A 411 8.57 -15.58 -5.04
C GLU A 411 7.77 -16.50 -4.12
N LYS A 412 8.43 -17.09 -3.11
CA LYS A 412 7.75 -17.92 -2.11
C LYS A 412 6.71 -17.14 -1.31
N ALA A 413 7.04 -15.91 -0.91
CA ALA A 413 6.11 -15.05 -0.18
C ALA A 413 4.88 -14.70 -1.04
N TYR A 414 5.09 -14.44 -2.33
CA TYR A 414 4.03 -14.22 -3.31
C TYR A 414 3.13 -15.44 -3.42
N ASP A 415 3.70 -16.61 -3.73
CA ASP A 415 2.94 -17.85 -3.98
C ASP A 415 2.11 -18.25 -2.73
N ASN A 416 2.69 -18.11 -1.54
CA ASN A 416 1.98 -18.35 -0.28
C ASN A 416 0.81 -17.38 -0.06
N LYS A 417 1.04 -16.08 -0.27
CA LYS A 417 0.00 -15.06 -0.05
C LYS A 417 -1.09 -15.14 -1.11
N TYR A 418 -0.72 -15.44 -2.35
CA TYR A 418 -1.64 -15.70 -3.45
C TYR A 418 -2.58 -16.87 -3.13
N ALA A 419 -2.07 -17.98 -2.61
CA ALA A 419 -2.90 -19.13 -2.22
C ALA A 419 -3.90 -18.77 -1.10
N GLU A 420 -3.46 -18.04 -0.07
CA GLU A 420 -4.35 -17.54 0.99
C GLU A 420 -5.46 -16.64 0.42
N MET A 421 -5.09 -15.70 -0.46
CA MET A 421 -6.05 -14.76 -1.02
C MET A 421 -7.02 -15.40 -2.01
N LEU A 422 -6.63 -16.48 -2.68
CA LEU A 422 -7.55 -17.28 -3.49
C LEU A 422 -8.60 -17.95 -2.62
N GLN A 423 -8.20 -18.52 -1.48
CA GLN A 423 -9.16 -19.09 -0.54
C GLN A 423 -10.13 -18.02 -0.03
N ASP A 424 -9.62 -16.86 0.40
CA ASP A 424 -10.45 -15.75 0.85
C ASP A 424 -11.43 -15.25 -0.23
N LEU A 425 -11.00 -15.23 -1.50
CA LEU A 425 -11.86 -14.87 -2.62
C LEU A 425 -12.96 -15.91 -2.82
N ALA A 426 -12.61 -17.20 -2.80
CA ALA A 426 -13.59 -18.28 -2.90
C ALA A 426 -14.62 -18.18 -1.77
N ASP A 427 -14.18 -17.98 -0.53
CA ASP A 427 -15.05 -17.84 0.64
C ASP A 427 -16.02 -16.65 0.48
N ALA A 428 -15.52 -15.48 0.07
CA ALA A 428 -16.38 -14.31 -0.18
C ALA A 428 -17.40 -14.55 -1.31
N MET A 429 -17.03 -15.32 -2.35
CA MET A 429 -17.94 -15.66 -3.44
C MET A 429 -18.97 -16.72 -3.04
N MET A 430 -18.63 -17.63 -2.12
CA MET A 430 -19.57 -18.56 -1.52
C MET A 430 -20.56 -17.86 -0.59
N GLU A 431 -20.14 -16.84 0.16
CA GLU A 431 -21.06 -15.98 0.91
C GLU A 431 -22.07 -15.28 -0.03
N LEU A 432 -21.60 -14.76 -1.18
CA LEU A 432 -22.49 -14.22 -2.20
C LEU A 432 -23.45 -15.27 -2.76
N ASN A 433 -22.98 -16.50 -2.99
CA ASN A 433 -23.83 -17.59 -3.45
C ASN A 433 -24.98 -17.90 -2.48
N ILE A 434 -24.73 -17.87 -1.18
CA ILE A 434 -25.76 -18.07 -0.15
C ILE A 434 -26.81 -16.95 -0.20
N CYS A 435 -26.37 -15.70 -0.41
CA CYS A 435 -27.29 -14.57 -0.58
C CYS A 435 -28.12 -14.68 -1.85
N GLU A 436 -27.49 -15.00 -2.97
CA GLU A 436 -28.15 -15.20 -4.26
C GLU A 436 -29.16 -16.34 -4.19
N ALA A 437 -28.81 -17.50 -3.61
CA ALA A 437 -29.75 -18.60 -3.47
C ALA A 437 -30.98 -18.24 -2.61
N LYS A 438 -30.81 -17.35 -1.62
CA LYS A 438 -31.90 -16.94 -0.73
C LYS A 438 -32.86 -15.92 -1.36
N TYR A 439 -32.34 -15.01 -2.19
CA TYR A 439 -33.09 -13.84 -2.66
C TYR A 439 -33.25 -13.77 -4.18
N GLY A 440 -32.48 -14.56 -4.92
CA GLY A 440 -32.32 -14.44 -6.36
C GLY A 440 -32.16 -15.80 -7.03
N VAL A 441 -30.91 -16.15 -7.36
CA VAL A 441 -30.59 -17.28 -8.24
C VAL A 441 -29.91 -18.42 -7.48
N GLU A 442 -30.52 -19.61 -7.56
CA GLU A 442 -29.90 -20.86 -7.09
C GLU A 442 -28.65 -21.21 -7.93
N ASP A 443 -27.67 -21.84 -7.28
CA ASP A 443 -26.39 -22.27 -7.86
C ASP A 443 -25.61 -21.13 -8.56
N TRP A 444 -25.76 -19.91 -8.05
CA TRP A 444 -25.15 -18.70 -8.62
C TRP A 444 -23.63 -18.80 -8.81
N TYR A 445 -22.91 -19.42 -7.87
CA TYR A 445 -21.46 -19.59 -7.97
C TYR A 445 -21.10 -20.45 -9.18
N ASP A 446 -21.72 -21.62 -9.34
CA ASP A 446 -21.40 -22.53 -10.44
C ASP A 446 -21.76 -21.93 -11.80
N ARG A 447 -22.82 -21.12 -11.85
CA ARG A 447 -23.30 -20.47 -13.07
C ARG A 447 -22.46 -19.26 -13.48
N PHE A 448 -22.02 -18.46 -12.52
CA PHE A 448 -21.43 -17.15 -12.78
C PHE A 448 -20.16 -16.87 -11.98
N GLY A 449 -20.15 -17.19 -10.69
CA GLY A 449 -19.03 -16.92 -9.80
C GLY A 449 -17.75 -17.65 -10.24
N TYR A 450 -17.84 -18.93 -10.57
CA TYR A 450 -16.70 -19.78 -10.89
C TYR A 450 -15.84 -19.24 -12.04
N MET A 451 -16.48 -18.72 -13.10
CA MET A 451 -15.77 -18.13 -14.23
C MET A 451 -14.91 -16.93 -13.82
N TYR A 452 -15.45 -16.07 -12.94
CA TYR A 452 -14.70 -14.93 -12.43
C TYR A 452 -13.58 -15.36 -11.48
N PHE A 453 -13.83 -16.37 -10.64
CA PHE A 453 -12.82 -16.94 -9.77
C PHE A 453 -11.62 -17.49 -10.57
N GLU A 454 -11.88 -18.32 -11.57
CA GLU A 454 -10.80 -18.86 -12.44
C GLU A 454 -10.09 -17.75 -13.23
N PHE A 455 -10.81 -16.71 -13.68
CA PHE A 455 -10.17 -15.54 -14.26
C PHE A 455 -9.20 -14.86 -13.29
N MET A 456 -9.62 -14.60 -12.06
CA MET A 456 -8.77 -13.97 -11.04
C MET A 456 -7.54 -14.83 -10.71
N LYS A 457 -7.75 -16.14 -10.57
CA LYS A 457 -6.70 -17.12 -10.38
C LYS A 457 -5.68 -17.07 -11.51
N GLU A 458 -6.09 -17.22 -12.75
CA GLU A 458 -5.19 -17.22 -13.92
C GLU A 458 -4.50 -15.85 -14.11
N LYS A 459 -5.21 -14.75 -13.87
CA LYS A 459 -4.69 -13.39 -14.02
C LYS A 459 -3.55 -13.10 -13.05
N TYR A 460 -3.72 -13.51 -11.79
CA TYR A 460 -2.77 -13.23 -10.71
C TYR A 460 -1.87 -14.41 -10.39
N ALA A 461 -1.94 -15.50 -11.16
CA ALA A 461 -0.91 -16.53 -11.11
C ALA A 461 0.41 -15.95 -11.64
N ARG A 462 1.49 -16.24 -10.94
CA ARG A 462 2.83 -15.93 -11.41
C ARG A 462 3.18 -16.81 -12.63
N LYS A 463 3.79 -16.21 -13.66
CA LYS A 463 4.05 -16.85 -14.98
C LYS A 463 5.52 -16.84 -15.40
N ASP A 464 6.40 -16.38 -14.52
CA ASP A 464 7.80 -16.11 -14.85
C ASP A 464 8.75 -17.29 -14.65
#